data_AF-A0A8C9L3B4-F1
#
_entry.id   AF-A0A8C9L3B4-F1
#
_cell.length_a   1.000
_cell.length_b   1.000
_cell.length_c   1.000
_cell.angle_alpha   90.00
_cell.angle_beta   90.00
_cell.angle_gamma   90.00
#
_symmetry.space_group_name_H-M   'P 1'
#
loop_
_entity.id
_entity.type
_entity.pdbx_description
1 polymer ?
#
loop_
_entity_poly.entity_id
_entity_poly.type
_entity_poly.pdbx_seq_one_letter_code
_entity_poly.pdbx_strand_id
1 'polypeptide(L)'
;MNIFTWYKHKCLRVLLIFKNLLIDWRFFPLSFQMNNLVTPVVGFIEDTFQATPNPDEVSEVFLVPLEYFVKPLNYKTFSYKTSSGYSTHVHCFIYHDQEHKKSFKIWGLTAHFAVFLALVIFGERPTFEVDYDLDNLISSSENYFINLYASVHEGKKSNL
;
A
#
# COMPACT_ATOMS: atom_id res chain seq x y z
N MET A 1 6.58 -2.83 -11.18
CA MET A 1 5.13 -3.10 -11.13
C MET A 1 4.48 -1.91 -10.46
N ASN A 2 3.96 -0.97 -11.25
CA ASN A 2 3.30 0.24 -10.76
C ASN A 2 1.85 -0.14 -10.47
N ILE A 3 1.48 -0.26 -9.20
CA ILE A 3 0.10 -0.54 -8.79
C ILE A 3 -0.55 0.81 -8.50
N PHE A 4 -1.51 1.20 -9.32
CA PHE A 4 -2.31 2.40 -9.15
C PHE A 4 -3.61 2.00 -8.43
N THR A 5 -3.94 2.67 -7.32
CA THR A 5 -5.22 2.52 -6.61
C THR A 5 -5.86 3.89 -6.48
N TRP A 6 -7.18 4.00 -6.64
CA TRP A 6 -7.87 5.30 -6.71
C TRP A 6 -9.24 5.29 -6.01
N TYR A 7 -9.55 6.25 -5.15
CA TYR A 7 -10.83 6.33 -4.43
C TYR A 7 -11.89 7.18 -5.15
N LYS A 8 -13.18 6.82 -4.97
CA LYS A 8 -14.35 7.64 -5.31
C LYS A 8 -15.32 7.69 -4.13
N HIS A 9 -15.33 8.79 -3.36
CA HIS A 9 -16.50 9.60 -2.98
C HIS A 9 -16.09 10.77 -2.03
N LYS A 10 -16.65 11.96 -2.29
CA LYS A 10 -16.44 13.28 -1.64
C LYS A 10 -15.02 13.88 -1.74
N CYS A 11 -14.83 14.72 -2.77
CA CYS A 11 -13.77 15.73 -2.97
C CYS A 11 -12.29 15.34 -2.96
N LEU A 12 -11.88 14.11 -2.64
CA LEU A 12 -10.46 13.73 -2.60
C LEU A 12 -10.20 12.41 -3.36
N ARG A 13 -9.42 12.47 -4.45
CA ARG A 13 -8.82 11.30 -5.10
C ARG A 13 -7.34 11.24 -4.73
N VAL A 14 -6.90 10.14 -4.11
CA VAL A 14 -5.49 9.93 -3.72
C VAL A 14 -4.83 8.94 -4.67
N LEU A 15 -3.66 9.31 -5.21
CA LEU A 15 -2.78 8.41 -5.95
C LEU A 15 -1.58 8.02 -5.09
N LEU A 16 -1.32 6.72 -4.99
CA LEU A 16 -0.08 6.19 -4.44
C LEU A 16 0.88 5.89 -5.58
N ILE A 17 1.96 6.67 -5.69
CA ILE A 17 3.06 6.40 -6.62
C ILE A 17 4.26 5.89 -5.81
N PHE A 18 4.79 4.73 -6.20
CA PHE A 18 6.05 4.20 -5.69
C PHE A 18 7.18 4.58 -6.65
N LYS A 19 7.90 5.67 -6.37
CA LYS A 19 9.08 6.05 -7.15
C LYS A 19 10.35 5.54 -6.47
N ASN A 20 11.29 5.03 -7.27
CA ASN A 20 12.71 5.06 -6.93
C ASN A 20 13.27 6.39 -7.45
N LEU A 21 13.98 7.13 -6.58
CA LEU A 21 14.65 8.42 -6.78
C LEU A 21 13.86 9.73 -6.63
N LEU A 22 14.47 10.55 -5.75
CA LEU A 22 14.46 12.00 -5.52
C LEU A 22 13.54 12.82 -6.42
N ILE A 23 12.51 13.43 -5.84
CA ILE A 23 12.12 14.83 -6.10
C ILE A 23 11.37 15.35 -4.85
N ASP A 24 11.78 16.55 -4.46
CA ASP A 24 11.36 17.36 -3.33
C ASP A 24 9.90 17.82 -3.46
N TRP A 25 9.04 17.38 -2.54
CA TRP A 25 8.10 18.24 -1.79
C TRP A 25 7.63 17.46 -0.55
N ARG A 26 7.83 18.05 0.62
CA ARG A 26 7.91 17.35 1.91
C ARG A 26 6.54 17.01 2.47
N PHE A 27 6.19 15.73 2.47
CA PHE A 27 5.49 15.09 3.59
C PHE A 27 6.33 13.88 4.04
N PHE A 28 6.45 13.73 5.35
CA PHE A 28 7.36 12.85 6.10
C PHE A 28 7.77 11.55 5.37
N PRO A 29 9.06 11.30 5.09
CA PRO A 29 9.48 10.11 4.37
C PRO A 29 9.42 8.87 5.28
N LEU A 30 8.45 7.99 5.06
CA LEU A 30 8.55 6.60 5.53
C LEU A 30 9.58 5.87 4.65
N SER A 31 10.71 5.49 5.22
CA SER A 31 11.81 4.82 4.53
C SER A 31 11.62 3.30 4.45
N PHE A 32 11.71 2.71 3.26
CA PHE A 32 11.64 1.26 3.04
C PHE A 32 12.74 0.79 2.07
N GLN A 33 13.67 -0.11 2.44
CA GLN A 33 14.69 -0.63 1.50
C GLN A 33 14.62 -2.17 1.31
N MET A 34 14.00 -2.70 0.27
CA MET A 34 14.34 -4.08 -0.17
C MET A 34 15.36 -3.97 -1.30
N ASN A 35 16.64 -3.73 -0.96
CA ASN A 35 17.72 -3.26 -1.87
C ASN A 35 17.44 -1.96 -2.67
N ASN A 36 16.20 -1.49 -2.73
CA ASN A 36 15.73 -0.26 -3.37
C ASN A 36 14.84 0.50 -2.38
N LEU A 37 15.07 1.81 -2.23
CA LEU A 37 14.30 2.68 -1.35
C LEU A 37 12.96 3.06 -2.02
N VAL A 38 11.84 2.59 -1.45
CA VAL A 38 10.51 3.00 -1.90
C VAL A 38 9.96 4.05 -0.94
N THR A 39 9.67 5.24 -1.46
CA THR A 39 8.98 6.30 -0.71
C THR A 39 7.57 6.47 -1.29
N PRO A 40 6.51 6.12 -0.54
CA PRO A 40 5.15 6.37 -0.99
C PRO A 40 4.90 7.89 -1.02
N VAL A 41 4.35 8.39 -2.12
CA VAL A 41 3.88 9.78 -2.22
C VAL A 41 2.37 9.77 -2.41
N VAL A 42 1.69 10.59 -1.61
CA VAL A 42 0.24 10.83 -1.66
C VAL A 42 0.00 12.14 -2.40
N GLY A 43 -0.80 12.09 -3.46
CA GLY A 43 -1.18 13.26 -4.25
C GLY A 43 -2.69 13.39 -4.38
N PHE A 44 -3.19 14.63 -4.39
CA PHE A 44 -4.57 14.95 -4.74
C PHE A 44 -4.71 15.13 -6.24
N ILE A 45 -5.82 14.65 -6.81
CA ILE A 45 -6.11 14.71 -8.24
C ILE A 45 -7.46 15.39 -8.47
N GLU A 46 -7.50 16.29 -9.45
CA GLU A 46 -8.72 16.97 -9.88
C GLU A 46 -9.72 16.01 -10.54
N ASP A 47 -11.02 16.29 -10.40
CA ASP A 47 -12.06 15.44 -10.98
C ASP A 47 -12.07 15.41 -12.51
N THR A 48 -11.47 16.41 -13.15
CA THR A 48 -11.30 16.56 -14.60
C THR A 48 -10.16 15.71 -15.15
N PHE A 49 -9.29 15.16 -14.30
CA PHE A 49 -8.15 14.38 -14.73
C PHE A 49 -8.59 13.09 -15.42
N GLN A 50 -7.97 12.81 -16.57
CA GLN A 50 -8.13 11.56 -17.31
C GLN A 50 -6.77 10.88 -17.45
N ALA A 51 -6.69 9.62 -17.04
CA ALA A 51 -5.45 8.85 -17.13
C ALA A 51 -5.21 8.43 -18.58
N THR A 52 -4.01 8.71 -19.10
CA THR A 52 -3.54 8.20 -20.39
C THR A 52 -2.40 7.21 -20.14
N PRO A 53 -2.69 5.90 -19.97
CA PRO A 53 -1.65 4.93 -19.67
C PRO A 53 -0.72 4.71 -20.87
N ASN A 54 0.58 4.52 -20.59
CA ASN A 54 1.51 4.00 -21.58
C ASN A 54 1.26 2.49 -21.77
N PRO A 55 0.78 2.03 -22.94
CA PRO A 55 0.45 0.62 -23.14
C PRO A 55 1.66 -0.32 -23.06
N ASP A 56 2.88 0.19 -23.26
CA ASP A 56 4.11 -0.60 -23.16
C ASP A 56 4.43 -1.00 -21.70
N GLU A 57 3.89 -0.28 -20.73
CA GLU A 57 4.21 -0.45 -19.30
C GLU A 57 2.98 -0.73 -18.43
N VAL A 58 1.82 -0.16 -18.78
CA VAL A 58 0.61 -0.16 -17.97
C VAL A 58 -0.51 -0.83 -18.75
N SER A 59 -0.87 -2.03 -18.31
CA SER A 59 -1.98 -2.77 -18.93
C SER A 59 -3.35 -2.16 -18.62
N GLU A 60 -3.50 -1.54 -17.45
CA GLU A 60 -4.81 -1.06 -17.00
C GLU A 60 -4.71 -0.04 -15.86
N VAL A 61 -5.69 0.85 -15.80
CA VAL A 61 -5.90 1.81 -14.71
C VAL A 61 -7.31 1.59 -14.18
N PHE A 62 -7.45 1.43 -12.87
CA PHE A 62 -8.73 1.14 -12.22
C PHE A 62 -8.85 1.86 -10.88
N LEU A 63 -10.06 2.15 -10.45
CA LEU A 63 -10.33 2.84 -9.19
C LEU A 63 -10.86 1.86 -8.13
N VAL A 64 -10.33 1.93 -6.91
CA VAL A 64 -10.77 1.18 -5.73
C VAL A 64 -11.10 2.15 -4.60
N PRO A 65 -12.32 2.11 -4.04
CA PRO A 65 -12.64 3.01 -2.96
C PRO A 65 -11.72 2.84 -1.74
N LEU A 66 -11.18 3.92 -1.17
CA LEU A 66 -10.25 3.84 -0.03
C LEU A 66 -10.87 3.12 1.17
N GLU A 67 -12.18 3.33 1.42
CA GLU A 67 -12.95 2.61 2.45
C GLU A 67 -12.89 1.09 2.28
N TYR A 68 -12.70 0.59 1.05
CA TYR A 68 -12.56 -0.83 0.78
C TYR A 68 -11.34 -1.43 1.48
N PHE A 69 -10.30 -0.64 1.76
CA PHE A 69 -9.12 -1.09 2.49
C PHE A 69 -9.31 -1.11 4.01
N VAL A 70 -10.44 -0.60 4.53
CA VAL A 70 -10.83 -0.71 5.95
C VAL A 70 -11.93 -1.76 6.13
N LYS A 71 -12.89 -1.80 5.18
CA LYS A 71 -14.07 -2.68 5.19
C LYS A 71 -14.18 -3.45 3.87
N PRO A 72 -13.23 -4.35 3.55
CA PRO A 72 -13.23 -5.09 2.30
C PRO A 72 -14.34 -6.14 2.24
N LEU A 73 -14.93 -6.32 1.06
CA LEU A 73 -15.85 -7.44 0.80
C LEU A 73 -15.11 -8.77 0.57
N ASN A 74 -13.94 -8.72 -0.08
CA ASN A 74 -13.13 -9.90 -0.37
C ASN A 74 -11.68 -9.64 0.06
N TYR A 75 -11.34 -10.13 1.25
CA TYR A 75 -10.02 -9.99 1.85
C TYR A 75 -9.47 -11.35 2.28
N LYS A 76 -8.18 -11.54 2.04
CA LYS A 76 -7.40 -12.68 2.51
C LYS A 76 -6.11 -12.14 3.10
N THR A 77 -5.64 -12.79 4.16
CA THR A 77 -4.32 -12.56 4.73
C THR A 77 -3.47 -13.81 4.60
N PHE A 78 -2.16 -13.61 4.45
CA PHE A 78 -1.18 -14.68 4.46
C PHE A 78 -0.09 -14.31 5.45
N SER A 79 0.24 -15.20 6.38
CA SER A 79 1.38 -14.99 7.26
C SER A 79 2.67 -15.21 6.46
N TYR A 80 3.52 -14.20 6.40
CA TYR A 80 4.86 -14.30 5.85
C TYR A 80 5.85 -14.25 7.00
N LYS A 81 6.59 -15.35 7.17
CA LYS A 81 7.68 -15.42 8.14
C LYS A 81 9.00 -15.23 7.41
N THR A 82 9.70 -14.20 7.79
CA THR A 82 11.05 -13.91 7.32
C THR A 82 12.04 -14.93 7.89
N SER A 83 13.21 -15.06 7.27
CA SER A 83 14.27 -15.94 7.76
C SER A 83 14.81 -15.55 9.14
N SER A 84 14.73 -14.26 9.51
CA SER A 84 15.05 -13.76 10.85
C SER A 84 14.04 -14.18 11.94
N GLY A 85 12.91 -14.79 11.55
CA GLY A 85 11.84 -15.19 12.47
C GLY A 85 10.73 -14.15 12.64
N TYR A 86 10.90 -12.92 12.14
CA TYR A 86 9.84 -11.90 12.10
C TYR A 86 8.67 -12.37 11.23
N SER A 87 7.46 -12.36 11.78
CA SER A 87 6.22 -12.78 11.11
C SER A 87 5.35 -11.56 10.86
N THR A 88 4.81 -11.47 9.65
CA THR A 88 4.09 -10.29 9.16
C THR A 88 2.88 -10.72 8.34
N HIS A 89 1.79 -9.97 8.40
CA HIS A 89 0.59 -10.27 7.61
C HIS A 89 0.66 -9.63 6.24
N VAL A 90 0.60 -10.44 5.19
CA VAL A 90 0.51 -9.97 3.81
C VAL A 90 -0.97 -9.83 3.44
N HIS A 91 -1.42 -8.59 3.33
CA HIS A 91 -2.78 -8.26 2.92
C HIS A 91 -3.02 -8.57 1.44
N CYS A 92 -4.16 -9.17 1.12
CA CYS A 92 -4.62 -9.44 -0.23
C CYS A 92 -6.11 -9.12 -0.39
N PHE A 93 -6.41 -8.15 -1.22
CA PHE A 93 -7.74 -7.65 -1.52
C PHE A 93 -8.17 -8.04 -2.94
N ILE A 94 -9.43 -8.42 -3.12
CA ILE A 94 -10.02 -8.68 -4.44
C ILE A 94 -11.16 -7.71 -4.68
N TYR A 95 -10.87 -6.60 -5.35
CA TYR A 95 -11.87 -5.61 -5.69
C TYR A 95 -12.59 -5.97 -6.98
N HIS A 96 -13.93 -5.99 -6.96
CA HIS A 96 -14.73 -6.20 -8.17
C HIS A 96 -15.25 -4.86 -8.66
N ASP A 97 -14.74 -4.41 -9.80
CA ASP A 97 -15.24 -3.25 -10.50
C ASP A 97 -16.51 -3.61 -11.26
N GLN A 98 -17.64 -3.09 -10.78
CA GLN A 98 -18.96 -3.34 -11.37
C GLN A 98 -19.13 -2.66 -12.74
N GLU A 99 -18.46 -1.52 -12.97
CA GLU A 99 -18.58 -0.76 -14.21
C GLU A 99 -17.93 -1.53 -15.37
N HIS A 100 -16.73 -2.04 -15.13
CA HIS A 100 -15.95 -2.79 -16.13
C HIS A 100 -16.11 -4.32 -16.02
N LYS A 101 -16.92 -4.80 -15.08
CA LYS A 101 -17.16 -6.24 -14.78
C LYS A 101 -15.87 -7.04 -14.61
N LYS A 102 -14.88 -6.44 -13.94
CA LYS A 102 -13.54 -7.01 -13.79
C LYS A 102 -13.12 -7.06 -12.33
N SER A 103 -12.31 -8.05 -11.98
CA SER A 103 -11.77 -8.20 -10.63
C SER A 103 -10.28 -7.89 -10.61
N PHE A 104 -9.88 -7.07 -9.64
CA PHE A 104 -8.51 -6.63 -9.41
C PHE A 104 -7.98 -7.19 -8.10
N LYS A 105 -6.78 -7.78 -8.16
CA LYS A 105 -6.08 -8.29 -6.98
C LYS A 105 -5.05 -7.26 -6.52
N ILE A 106 -5.22 -6.72 -5.30
CA ILE A 106 -4.29 -5.77 -4.68
C ILE A 106 -3.62 -6.47 -3.50
N TRP A 107 -2.30 -6.60 -3.53
CA TRP A 107 -1.56 -7.39 -2.53
C TRP A 107 -0.13 -6.86 -2.32
N GLY A 108 0.53 -7.36 -1.27
CA GLY A 108 1.92 -7.04 -0.97
C GLY A 108 2.10 -5.60 -0.46
N LEU A 109 3.21 -4.96 -0.85
CA LEU A 109 3.59 -3.63 -0.36
C LEU A 109 2.54 -2.56 -0.70
N THR A 110 1.91 -2.64 -1.88
CA THR A 110 0.86 -1.69 -2.24
C THR A 110 -0.37 -1.82 -1.36
N ALA A 111 -0.77 -3.04 -1.01
CA ALA A 111 -1.88 -3.26 -0.09
C ALA A 111 -1.57 -2.67 1.29
N HIS A 112 -0.33 -2.82 1.79
CA HIS A 112 0.10 -2.18 3.04
C HIS A 112 -0.06 -0.66 3.01
N PHE A 113 0.43 0.00 1.96
CA PHE A 113 0.32 1.46 1.88
C PHE A 113 -1.12 1.94 1.72
N ALA A 114 -1.96 1.20 0.99
CA ALA A 114 -3.38 1.52 0.87
C ALA A 114 -4.11 1.40 2.22
N VAL A 115 -3.83 0.35 2.99
CA VAL A 115 -4.37 0.17 4.35
C VAL A 115 -3.88 1.29 5.27
N PHE A 116 -2.57 1.55 5.31
CA PHE A 116 -1.99 2.62 6.15
C PHE A 116 -2.64 3.97 5.83
N LEU A 117 -2.72 4.33 4.56
CA LEU A 117 -3.37 5.58 4.13
C LEU A 117 -4.84 5.64 4.56
N ALA A 118 -5.58 4.53 4.41
CA ALA A 118 -6.97 4.46 4.81
C ALA A 118 -7.14 4.62 6.33
N LEU A 119 -6.26 4.01 7.13
CA LEU A 119 -6.26 4.16 8.59
C LEU A 119 -5.94 5.60 9.01
N VAL A 120 -4.97 6.26 8.37
CA VAL A 120 -4.63 7.66 8.63
C VAL A 120 -5.80 8.59 8.29
N ILE A 121 -6.49 8.35 7.18
CA ILE A 121 -7.59 9.22 6.71
C ILE A 121 -8.88 9.00 7.52
N PHE A 122 -9.28 7.75 7.74
CA PHE A 122 -10.55 7.46 8.40
C PHE A 122 -10.44 7.41 9.92
N GLY A 123 -9.27 7.07 10.47
CA GLY A 123 -9.11 6.86 11.92
C GLY A 123 -9.98 5.71 12.47
N GLU A 124 -10.48 4.85 11.60
CA GLU A 124 -11.36 3.74 11.95
C GLU A 124 -10.57 2.43 12.09
N ARG A 125 -11.04 1.54 12.97
CA ARG A 125 -10.50 0.19 13.06
C ARG A 125 -10.97 -0.64 11.85
N PRO A 126 -10.06 -1.33 11.13
CA PRO A 126 -10.43 -2.16 10.00
C PRO A 126 -11.18 -3.41 10.48
N THR A 127 -11.94 -4.04 9.57
CA THR A 127 -12.70 -5.27 9.86
C THR A 127 -11.81 -6.52 9.88
N PHE A 128 -10.50 -6.35 9.88
CA PHE A 128 -9.49 -7.39 9.87
C PHE A 128 -8.31 -6.97 10.74
N GLU A 129 -7.48 -7.93 11.12
CA GLU A 129 -6.30 -7.66 11.95
C GLU A 129 -5.20 -6.96 11.14
N VAL A 130 -4.59 -5.95 11.77
CA VAL A 130 -3.45 -5.20 11.25
C VAL A 130 -2.29 -5.28 12.22
N ASP A 131 -1.08 -5.23 11.69
CA ASP A 131 0.16 -5.27 12.47
C ASP A 131 0.52 -3.90 13.10
N TYR A 132 -0.38 -2.92 13.02
CA TYR A 132 -0.18 -1.56 13.54
C TYR A 132 -0.86 -1.39 14.90
N ASP A 133 -0.21 -0.66 15.78
CA ASP A 133 -0.87 -0.07 16.94
C ASP A 133 -1.68 1.13 16.46
N LEU A 134 -3.00 1.03 16.49
CA LEU A 134 -3.91 2.07 16.01
C LEU A 134 -3.87 3.33 16.87
N ASP A 135 -3.50 3.22 18.15
CA ASP A 135 -3.37 4.37 19.05
C ASP A 135 -2.04 5.12 18.81
N ASN A 136 -1.04 4.44 18.23
CA ASN A 136 0.27 4.98 17.86
C ASN A 136 0.62 4.67 16.39
N LEU A 137 -0.31 4.92 15.47
CA LEU A 137 -0.25 4.44 14.09
C LEU A 137 1.05 4.82 13.35
N ILE A 138 1.51 6.05 13.50
CA ILE A 138 2.72 6.52 12.81
C ILE A 138 3.95 5.76 13.31
N SER A 139 4.23 5.79 14.60
CA SER A 139 5.41 5.13 15.17
C SER A 139 5.38 3.61 15.02
N SER A 140 4.20 2.99 15.12
CA SER A 140 4.07 1.55 14.91
C SER A 140 4.29 1.15 13.46
N SER A 141 3.85 1.99 12.51
CA SER A 141 4.12 1.77 11.09
C SER A 141 5.61 1.90 10.75
N GLU A 142 6.32 2.89 11.30
CA GLU A 142 7.77 3.05 11.13
C GLU A 142 8.51 1.82 11.63
N ASN A 143 8.21 1.36 12.85
CA ASN A 143 8.80 0.15 13.42
C ASN A 143 8.50 -1.09 12.58
N TYR A 144 7.27 -1.24 12.10
CA TYR A 144 6.88 -2.34 11.22
C TYR A 144 7.76 -2.39 9.97
N PHE A 145 7.96 -1.25 9.30
CA PHE A 145 8.78 -1.18 8.08
C PHE A 145 10.27 -1.37 8.37
N ILE A 146 10.79 -0.86 9.50
CA ILE A 146 12.18 -1.08 9.92
C ILE A 146 12.43 -2.57 10.22
N ASN A 147 11.51 -3.24 10.91
CA ASN A 147 11.65 -4.67 11.21
C ASN A 147 11.54 -5.53 9.95
N LEU A 148 10.60 -5.21 9.07
CA LEU A 148 10.48 -5.85 7.77
C LEU A 148 11.77 -5.66 6.94
N TYR A 149 12.40 -4.48 7.02
CA TYR A 149 13.70 -4.22 6.42
C TYR A 149 14.81 -5.10 6.99
N ALA A 150 15.03 -5.03 8.32
CA ALA A 150 16.11 -5.74 8.99
C ALA A 150 16.04 -7.25 8.72
N SER A 151 14.82 -7.80 8.75
CA SER A 151 14.57 -9.22 8.51
C SER A 151 14.96 -9.73 7.12
N VAL A 152 14.82 -8.90 6.08
CA VAL A 152 15.21 -9.24 4.71
C VAL A 152 16.73 -9.18 4.54
N HIS A 153 17.41 -8.29 5.27
CA HIS A 153 18.86 -8.12 5.19
C HIS A 153 19.64 -9.16 6.01
N GLU A 154 19.15 -9.55 7.19
CA GLU A 154 19.77 -10.60 8.00
C GLU A 154 19.72 -11.96 7.29
N GLY A 155 18.61 -12.26 6.61
CA GLY A 155 18.47 -13.45 5.78
C GLY A 155 19.49 -13.58 4.64
N LYS A 156 20.08 -12.47 4.17
CA LYS A 156 21.12 -12.51 3.14
C LYS A 156 22.52 -12.76 3.72
N LYS A 157 22.78 -12.34 4.96
CA LYS A 157 24.09 -12.57 5.62
C LYS A 157 24.28 -14.02 6.06
N SER A 158 23.21 -14.75 6.37
CA SER A 158 23.30 -16.16 6.79
C SER A 158 23.43 -17.16 5.63
N ASN A 159 23.40 -16.69 4.38
CA ASN A 159 23.48 -17.51 3.16
C ASN A 159 24.79 -17.29 2.37
N LEU A 160 25.79 -16.67 2.99
CA LEU A 160 27.18 -16.52 2.51
C LEU A 160 28.11 -17.24 3.48
#